data_AF-A0A3D4TMS5-F1
#
_entry.id   AF-A0A3D4TMS5-F1
#
_cell.length_a   1.000
_cell.length_b   1.000
_cell.length_c   1.000
_cell.angle_alpha   90.00
_cell.angle_beta   90.00
_cell.angle_gamma   90.00
#
_symmetry.space_group_name_H-M   'P 1'
#
loop_
_entity.id
_entity.type
_entity.pdbx_description
1 polymer ?
#
loop_
_entity_poly.entity_id
_entity_poly.type
_entity_poly.pdbx_seq_one_letter_code
_entity_poly.pdbx_strand_id
1 'polypeptide(L)'
;EERTEMERGPSKMRALNSRVMKNVYASVQFRTAADAEAFEEWYLHDVGRVGWFTMEHPRTGQPISARFPQGIGRLVPLNTRFRFSKRDLVLEYMR
;
A
#
# COMPACT_ATOMS: atom_id res chain seq x y z
N GLU A 1 -54.63 -2.50 -12.98
CA GLU A 1 -53.94 -1.20 -13.09
C GLU A 1 -52.80 -1.22 -12.08
N GLU A 2 -51.62 -1.73 -12.41
CA GLU A 2 -50.54 -1.15 -13.25
C GLU A 2 -49.63 -0.17 -12.48
N ARG A 3 -48.31 -0.46 -12.56
CA ARG A 3 -47.10 0.04 -11.85
C ARG A 3 -46.88 1.56 -11.85
N THR A 4 -46.05 2.09 -10.92
CA THR A 4 -44.66 2.56 -11.20
C THR A 4 -43.92 3.20 -10.01
N GLU A 5 -42.61 2.90 -9.94
CA GLU A 5 -41.47 3.71 -9.47
C GLU A 5 -41.61 4.47 -8.13
N MET A 6 -40.88 4.11 -7.07
CA MET A 6 -39.44 4.34 -7.00
C MET A 6 -38.83 3.42 -5.94
N GLU A 7 -38.21 2.34 -6.40
CA GLU A 7 -37.13 1.65 -5.70
C GLU A 7 -36.01 2.67 -5.45
N ARG A 8 -36.07 3.38 -4.31
CA ARG A 8 -35.01 4.27 -3.84
C ARG A 8 -33.80 3.40 -3.52
N GLY A 9 -33.05 3.06 -4.55
CA GLY A 9 -31.75 2.42 -4.40
C GLY A 9 -30.80 3.35 -3.63
N PRO A 10 -30.08 2.82 -2.63
CA PRO A 10 -28.80 3.38 -2.21
C PRO A 10 -27.62 2.55 -2.76
N SER A 11 -27.84 1.64 -3.71
CA SER A 11 -26.76 0.83 -4.30
C SER A 11 -25.93 1.60 -5.33
N LYS A 12 -26.42 2.74 -5.84
CA LYS A 12 -25.72 3.53 -6.87
C LYS A 12 -24.74 4.58 -6.32
N MET A 13 -24.84 4.98 -5.04
CA MET A 13 -23.90 5.94 -4.45
C MET A 13 -22.57 5.32 -4.01
N ARG A 14 -22.44 3.99 -3.96
CA ARG A 14 -21.14 3.33 -3.69
C ARG A 14 -20.22 3.31 -4.91
N ALA A 15 -20.78 3.34 -6.12
CA ALA A 15 -20.01 3.29 -7.36
C ALA A 15 -19.32 4.63 -7.72
N LEU A 16 -19.84 5.77 -7.22
CA LEU A 16 -19.23 7.08 -7.48
C LEU A 16 -17.95 7.36 -6.68
N ASN A 17 -17.67 6.56 -5.65
CA ASN A 17 -16.42 6.62 -4.88
C ASN A 17 -15.54 5.39 -5.07
N SER A 18 -15.73 4.61 -6.15
CA SER A 18 -14.78 3.55 -6.50
C SER A 18 -13.56 4.17 -7.18
N ARG A 19 -12.75 4.94 -6.43
CA ARG A 19 -11.36 5.14 -6.85
C ARG A 19 -10.77 3.74 -6.99
N VAL A 20 -10.29 3.40 -8.18
CA VAL A 20 -9.79 2.06 -8.46
C VAL A 20 -8.49 1.92 -7.69
N MET A 21 -8.58 1.30 -6.51
CA MET A 21 -7.43 0.91 -5.73
C MET A 21 -6.63 -0.11 -6.51
N LYS A 22 -5.36 0.16 -6.73
CA LYS A 22 -4.44 -0.75 -7.42
C LYS A 22 -3.40 -1.27 -6.45
N ASN A 23 -3.15 -2.57 -6.52
CA ASN A 23 -2.09 -3.22 -5.76
C ASN A 23 -0.81 -3.30 -6.59
N VAL A 24 0.31 -2.94 -5.97
CA VAL A 24 1.66 -3.14 -6.47
C VAL A 24 2.37 -4.08 -5.52
N TYR A 25 2.81 -5.21 -6.05
CA TYR A 25 3.71 -6.12 -5.34
C TYR A 25 5.13 -5.63 -5.55
N ALA A 26 5.83 -5.33 -4.47
CA ALA A 26 7.19 -4.81 -4.52
C ALA A 26 8.08 -5.50 -3.49
N SER A 27 9.37 -5.57 -3.79
CA SER A 27 10.39 -6.08 -2.88
C SER A 27 11.36 -4.95 -2.55
N VAL A 28 11.42 -4.54 -1.29
CA VAL A 28 12.40 -3.56 -0.82
C VAL A 28 13.64 -4.33 -0.37
N GLN A 29 14.81 -3.91 -0.84
CA GLN A 29 16.09 -4.50 -0.47
C GLN A 29 16.86 -3.52 0.42
N PHE A 30 17.36 -4.01 1.54
CA PHE A 30 18.18 -3.28 2.50
C PHE A 30 19.63 -3.74 2.35
N ARG A 31 20.54 -2.77 2.20
CA ARG A 31 21.99 -3.01 2.04
C ARG A 31 22.73 -3.08 3.36
N THR A 32 22.11 -2.57 4.42
CA THR A 32 22.61 -2.62 5.79
C THR A 32 21.47 -2.95 6.77
N ALA A 33 21.83 -3.38 7.98
CA ALA A 33 20.86 -3.57 9.05
C ALA A 33 20.23 -2.24 9.51
N ALA A 34 21.01 -1.16 9.47
CA ALA A 34 20.53 0.19 9.81
C ALA A 34 19.44 0.66 8.85
N ASP A 35 19.55 0.38 7.54
CA ASP A 35 18.51 0.72 6.57
C ASP A 35 17.19 0.00 6.86
N ALA A 36 17.27 -1.27 7.30
CA ALA A 36 16.09 -2.07 7.62
C ALA A 36 15.39 -1.55 8.88
N GLU A 37 16.17 -1.13 9.88
CA GLU A 37 15.68 -0.51 11.12
C GLU A 37 15.05 0.86 10.86
N ALA A 38 15.73 1.74 10.12
CA ALA A 38 15.22 3.05 9.75
C ALA A 38 13.90 2.97 8.97
N PHE A 39 13.76 1.98 8.08
CA PHE A 39 12.52 1.76 7.36
C PHE A 39 11.37 1.30 8.27
N GLU A 40 11.68 0.47 9.27
CA GLU A 40 10.70 0.01 10.24
C GLU A 40 10.27 1.14 11.18
N GLU A 41 11.22 1.97 11.62
CA GLU A 41 10.96 3.17 12.41
C GLU A 41 10.05 4.14 11.64
N TRP A 42 10.38 4.47 10.39
CA TRP A 42 9.54 5.28 9.51
C TRP A 42 8.11 4.70 9.37
N TYR A 43 7.99 3.38 9.16
CA TYR A 43 6.67 2.75 9.03
C TYR A 43 5.84 2.81 10.32
N LEU A 44 6.49 2.67 11.49
CA LEU A 44 5.82 2.67 12.78
C LEU A 44 5.48 4.09 13.26
N HIS A 45 6.37 5.05 13.06
CA HIS A 45 6.25 6.41 13.58
C HIS A 45 5.55 7.36 12.61
N ASP A 46 5.87 7.30 11.31
CA ASP A 46 5.34 8.26 10.33
C ASP A 46 4.08 7.74 9.64
N VAL A 47 4.09 6.46 9.22
CA VAL A 47 2.94 5.87 8.51
C VAL A 47 1.88 5.34 9.49
N GLY A 48 2.25 4.90 10.69
CA GLY A 48 1.29 4.45 11.70
C GLY A 48 0.49 3.19 11.27
N ARG A 49 1.14 2.24 10.59
CA ARG A 49 0.60 0.96 10.06
C ARG A 49 -0.50 1.03 8.99
N VAL A 50 -1.49 1.90 9.16
CA VAL A 50 -2.65 2.05 8.27
C VAL A 50 -2.68 3.39 7.54
N GLY A 51 -1.70 4.25 7.80
CA GLY A 51 -1.62 5.56 7.19
C GLY A 51 -1.30 5.53 5.71
N TRP A 52 -1.66 6.64 5.08
CA TRP A 52 -1.31 6.94 3.71
C TRP A 52 0.01 7.71 3.70
N PHE A 53 0.86 7.40 2.73
CA PHE A 53 2.09 8.11 2.49
C PHE A 53 2.23 8.42 1.01
N THR A 54 2.99 9.45 0.69
CA THR A 54 3.31 9.78 -0.70
C THR A 54 4.60 9.09 -1.09
N MET A 55 4.60 8.45 -2.26
CA MET A 55 5.80 7.90 -2.87
C MET A 55 5.77 8.10 -4.38
N GLU A 56 6.91 8.02 -5.03
CA GLU A 56 6.95 7.94 -6.48
C GLU A 56 6.57 6.55 -6.95
N HIS A 57 5.69 6.46 -7.94
CA HIS A 57 5.28 5.19 -8.51
C HIS A 57 6.49 4.52 -9.20
N PRO A 58 6.88 3.29 -8.81
CA PRO A 58 8.15 2.68 -9.23
C PRO A 58 8.28 2.47 -10.75
N ARG A 59 7.15 2.33 -11.46
CA ARG A 59 7.10 2.20 -12.93
C ARG A 59 7.01 3.52 -13.70
N THR A 60 6.44 4.58 -13.11
CA THR A 60 6.04 5.80 -13.88
C THR A 60 6.64 7.08 -13.33
N GLY A 61 7.29 7.05 -12.16
CA GLY A 61 7.87 8.22 -11.50
C GLY A 61 6.85 9.26 -11.03
N GLN A 62 5.55 8.96 -11.13
CA GLN A 62 4.49 9.89 -10.73
C GLN A 62 4.26 9.80 -9.21
N PRO A 63 4.09 10.93 -8.51
CA PRO A 63 3.76 10.89 -7.09
C PRO A 63 2.38 10.23 -6.90
N ILE A 64 2.32 9.21 -6.06
CA ILE A 64 1.12 8.47 -5.70
C ILE A 64 0.91 8.52 -4.18
N SER A 65 -0.35 8.54 -3.76
CA SER A 65 -0.71 8.27 -2.38
C SER A 65 -0.93 6.76 -2.22
N ALA A 66 -0.06 6.12 -1.45
CA ALA A 66 -0.03 4.69 -1.23
C ALA A 66 -0.21 4.36 0.26
N ARG A 67 -0.64 3.13 0.53
CA ARG A 67 -0.72 2.54 1.87
C ARG A 67 -0.26 1.09 1.84
N PHE A 68 0.03 0.54 3.01
CA PHE A 68 0.33 -0.88 3.17
C PHE A 68 -0.91 -1.62 3.69
N PRO A 69 -1.80 -2.16 2.84
CA PRO A 69 -3.02 -2.83 3.30
C PRO A 69 -2.76 -4.06 4.17
N GLN A 70 -1.61 -4.71 4.00
CA GLN A 70 -1.20 -5.92 4.72
C GLN A 70 0.05 -5.69 5.59
N GLY A 71 0.47 -4.42 5.74
CA GLY A 71 1.73 -4.04 6.38
C GLY A 71 2.97 -4.30 5.52
N ILE A 72 4.15 -4.22 6.14
CA ILE A 72 5.46 -4.24 5.48
C ILE A 72 6.07 -5.63 5.25
N GLY A 73 5.29 -6.70 5.45
CA GLY A 73 5.74 -8.07 5.25
C GLY A 73 6.86 -8.51 6.21
N ARG A 74 7.44 -9.70 5.95
CA ARG A 74 8.51 -10.30 6.77
C ARG A 74 9.89 -9.92 6.25
N LEU A 75 10.82 -9.63 7.16
CA LEU A 75 12.24 -9.45 6.83
C LEU A 75 12.87 -10.81 6.52
N VAL A 76 13.40 -10.96 5.32
CA VAL A 76 14.09 -12.17 4.84
C VAL A 76 15.56 -11.84 4.58
N PRO A 77 16.52 -12.55 5.20
CA PRO A 77 17.93 -12.36 4.90
C PRO A 77 18.27 -12.88 3.50
N LEU A 78 19.01 -12.10 2.71
CA LEU A 78 19.57 -12.52 1.43
C LEU A 78 21.00 -13.09 1.58
N ASN A 79 21.68 -12.74 2.68
CA ASN A 79 23.00 -13.28 3.03
C ASN A 79 23.08 -13.50 4.55
N THR A 80 24.11 -14.22 5.00
CA THR A 80 24.40 -14.47 6.42
C THR A 80 24.42 -13.17 7.23
N ARG A 81 23.87 -13.24 8.46
CA ARG A 81 23.81 -12.12 9.43
C ARG A 81 23.02 -10.88 8.98
N PHE A 82 22.05 -11.01 8.08
CA PHE A 82 21.18 -9.89 7.65
C PHE A 82 21.93 -8.67 7.06
N ARG A 83 23.20 -8.83 6.64
CA ARG A 83 23.93 -7.74 5.96
C ARG A 83 23.18 -7.23 4.73
N PHE A 84 22.62 -8.17 3.97
CA PHE A 84 21.64 -7.89 2.93
C PHE A 84 20.32 -8.56 3.31
N SER A 85 19.24 -7.81 3.30
CA SER A 85 17.92 -8.34 3.59
C SER A 85 16.88 -7.75 2.65
N LYS A 86 15.73 -8.41 2.54
CA LYS A 86 14.60 -7.94 1.75
C LYS A 86 13.29 -8.07 2.50
N ARG A 87 12.32 -7.24 2.13
CA ARG A 87 10.92 -7.36 2.53
C ARG A 87 10.06 -7.37 1.27
N ASP A 88 9.25 -8.41 1.14
CA ASP A 88 8.22 -8.49 0.10
C ASP A 88 6.95 -7.85 0.67
N LEU A 89 6.45 -6.81 0.01
CA LEU A 89 5.35 -5.97 0.49
C LEU A 89 4.34 -5.66 -0.60
N VAL A 90 3.14 -5.29 -0.17
CA VAL A 90 2.03 -4.89 -1.05
C VAL A 90 1.72 -3.42 -0.78
N LEU A 91 1.75 -2.62 -1.84
CA LEU A 91 1.35 -1.22 -1.83
C LEU A 91 -0.01 -1.12 -2.49
N GLU A 92 -0.97 -0.50 -1.82
CA GLU A 92 -2.23 -0.12 -2.45
C GLU A 92 -2.23 1.38 -2.68
N TYR A 93 -2.51 1.83 -3.90
CA TYR A 93 -2.57 3.23 -4.24
C TYR A 93 -3.81 3.59 -5.05
N MET A 94 -4.24 4.85 -4.92
CA MET A 94 -5.33 5.42 -5.71
C MET A 94 -4.80 5.89 -7.06
N ARG A 95 -5.51 5.56 -8.14
CA ARG A 95 -5.29 6.12 -9.48
C ARG A 95 -6.52 6.90 -9.95
#